data_AF-A0A7C3L5H4-F1
#
_entry.id   AF-A0A7C3L5H4-F1
#
_cell.length_a   1.000
_cell.length_b   1.000
_cell.length_c   1.000
_cell.angle_alpha   90.00
_cell.angle_beta   90.00
_cell.angle_gamma   90.00
#
_symmetry.space_group_name_H-M   'P 1'
#
loop_
_entity.id
_entity.type
_entity.pdbx_description
1 polymer ?
#
loop_
_entity_poly.entity_id
_entity_poly.type
_entity_poly.pdbx_seq_one_letter_code
_entity_poly.pdbx_strand_id
1 'polypeptide(L)'
;MKSTKKISILGCGWIGQALSQQLTPHYHVYCLGKDICANDKAKGYVCDVLVIGIPPRGNHLEVLVQTLEKIDSSTQVIFLSSISFYDGKSSIVESENTIQTLHENAVILRLGGLMGYDRIAGKYTAGKVLTADSRTNYIHRDDVVGIIISLIQHEVINEVFDAVAPIQSTKQTIFSQNAKKFGFKKTEFLGGDEVGKRLSPTKICNTLGYIFRKKDVHEFWDT
;
A
#
# COMPACT_ATOMS: atom_id res chain seq x y z
N MET A 1 -10.12 32.13 -5.96
CA MET A 1 -9.15 31.02 -5.96
C MET A 1 -9.71 29.91 -5.09
N LYS A 2 -9.94 28.70 -5.62
CA LYS A 2 -10.24 27.55 -4.74
C LYS A 2 -9.00 27.30 -3.90
N SER A 3 -9.16 27.23 -2.58
CA SER A 3 -8.07 26.83 -1.67
C SER A 3 -7.47 25.52 -2.16
N THR A 4 -6.14 25.47 -2.27
CA THR A 4 -5.43 24.23 -2.62
C THR A 4 -5.61 23.23 -1.48
N LYS A 5 -6.12 22.02 -1.75
CA LYS A 5 -6.30 20.99 -0.72
C LYS A 5 -4.96 20.68 -0.02
N LYS A 6 -5.01 20.49 1.29
CA LYS A 6 -3.91 20.06 2.15
C LYS A 6 -3.97 18.54 2.31
N ILE A 7 -2.88 17.86 1.98
CA ILE A 7 -2.78 16.41 2.07
C ILE A 7 -1.64 16.05 3.03
N SER A 8 -1.95 15.27 4.04
CA SER A 8 -0.96 14.78 5.00
C SER A 8 -0.69 13.30 4.78
N ILE A 9 0.59 12.93 4.76
CA ILE A 9 1.05 11.56 4.56
C ILE A 9 1.78 11.11 5.82
N LEU A 10 1.13 10.29 6.65
CA LEU A 10 1.73 9.66 7.82
C LEU A 10 2.56 8.46 7.38
N GLY A 11 3.89 8.64 7.33
CA GLY A 11 4.83 7.63 6.86
C GLY A 11 5.37 7.91 5.46
N CYS A 12 6.31 8.85 5.36
CA CYS A 12 7.05 9.16 4.12
C CYS A 12 8.22 8.21 3.86
N GLY A 13 7.93 6.91 3.79
CA GLY A 13 8.84 5.87 3.29
C GLY A 13 8.75 5.69 1.78
N TRP A 14 9.02 4.47 1.29
CA TRP A 14 9.12 4.17 -0.15
C TRP A 14 7.87 4.50 -0.99
N ILE A 15 6.66 4.30 -0.45
CA ILE A 15 5.41 4.74 -1.11
C ILE A 15 5.15 6.21 -0.80
N GLY A 16 5.22 6.62 0.47
CA GLY A 16 4.84 7.97 0.89
C GLY A 16 5.68 9.07 0.22
N GLN A 17 6.97 8.85 -0.01
CA GLN A 17 7.81 9.79 -0.78
C GLN A 17 7.39 9.88 -2.25
N ALA A 18 7.15 8.73 -2.90
CA ALA A 18 6.71 8.70 -4.29
C ALA A 18 5.33 9.37 -4.46
N LEU A 19 4.42 9.16 -3.51
CA LEU A 19 3.12 9.82 -3.45
C LEU A 19 3.28 11.33 -3.23
N SER A 20 4.09 11.75 -2.26
CA SER A 20 4.36 13.16 -1.97
C SER A 20 4.90 13.91 -3.20
N GLN A 21 5.85 13.30 -3.91
CA GLN A 21 6.42 13.86 -5.14
C GLN A 21 5.36 14.08 -6.23
N GLN A 22 4.41 13.16 -6.41
CA GLN A 22 3.34 13.30 -7.41
C GLN A 22 2.25 14.29 -6.98
N LEU A 23 2.01 14.46 -5.68
CA LEU A 23 0.97 15.37 -5.18
C LEU A 23 1.44 16.82 -5.05
N THR A 24 2.71 17.06 -4.72
CA THR A 24 3.28 18.40 -4.44
C THR A 24 3.04 19.44 -5.56
N PRO A 25 3.05 19.10 -6.86
CA PRO A 25 2.73 20.06 -7.92
C PRO A 25 1.30 20.61 -7.89
N HIS A 26 0.37 19.92 -7.22
CA HIS A 26 -1.07 20.21 -7.27
C HIS A 26 -1.70 20.48 -5.90
N TYR A 27 -1.03 20.05 -4.83
CA TYR A 27 -1.55 20.06 -3.47
C TYR A 27 -0.50 20.58 -2.50
N HIS A 28 -0.96 21.08 -1.36
CA HIS A 28 -0.06 21.37 -0.26
C HIS A 28 0.16 20.10 0.57
N VAL A 29 1.36 19.51 0.51
CA VAL A 29 1.63 18.18 1.07
C VAL A 29 2.48 18.26 2.33
N TYR A 30 2.05 17.60 3.40
CA TYR A 30 2.83 17.39 4.62
C TYR A 30 3.29 15.94 4.72
N CYS A 31 4.58 15.75 5.02
CA CYS A 31 5.14 14.46 5.37
C CYS A 31 5.22 14.33 6.89
N LEU A 32 4.44 13.41 7.46
CA LEU A 32 4.36 13.21 8.90
C LEU A 32 5.17 11.97 9.33
N GLY A 33 5.82 12.10 10.47
CA GLY A 33 6.52 11.00 11.15
C GLY A 33 5.66 10.39 12.26
N LYS A 34 6.25 9.52 13.08
CA LYS A 34 5.57 8.96 14.27
C LYS A 34 5.55 9.91 15.47
N ASP A 35 6.26 11.04 15.40
CA ASP A 35 6.29 12.04 16.47
C ASP A 35 5.07 12.96 16.39
N ILE A 36 4.08 12.70 17.24
CA ILE A 36 2.81 13.43 17.27
C ILE A 36 3.03 14.92 17.57
N CYS A 37 3.90 15.25 18.53
CA CYS A 37 4.18 16.63 18.93
C CYS A 37 4.83 17.43 17.80
N ALA A 38 5.77 16.82 17.07
CA ALA A 38 6.40 17.45 15.92
C ALA A 38 5.38 17.69 14.79
N ASN A 39 4.53 16.71 14.51
CA ASN A 39 3.48 16.81 13.49
C ASN A 39 2.46 17.92 13.83
N ASP A 40 2.06 18.02 15.10
CA ASP A 40 1.11 19.03 15.60
C ASP A 40 1.68 20.45 15.47
N LYS A 41 2.94 20.65 15.87
CA LYS A 41 3.66 21.93 15.69
C LYS A 41 3.75 22.34 14.22
N ALA A 42 3.93 21.37 13.32
CA ALA A 42 3.93 21.59 11.88
C ALA A 42 2.53 21.82 11.28
N LYS A 43 1.47 21.78 12.11
CA LYS A 43 0.05 21.82 11.71
C LYS A 43 -0.31 20.71 10.72
N GLY A 44 0.40 19.59 10.79
CA GLY A 44 0.24 18.47 9.89
C GLY A 44 -1.11 17.76 9.98
N TYR A 45 -1.85 17.92 11.08
CA TYR A 45 -3.17 17.32 11.24
C TYR A 45 -4.31 18.19 10.72
N VAL A 46 -4.05 19.47 10.40
CA VAL A 46 -5.02 20.35 9.75
C VAL A 46 -4.98 20.10 8.23
N CYS A 47 -5.69 19.07 7.78
CA CYS A 47 -5.65 18.57 6.41
C CYS A 47 -7.02 18.17 5.88
N ASP A 48 -7.19 18.21 4.57
CA ASP A 48 -8.41 17.73 3.89
C ASP A 48 -8.35 16.20 3.68
N VAL A 49 -7.13 15.66 3.59
CA VAL A 49 -6.88 14.22 3.38
C VAL A 49 -5.71 13.78 4.26
N LEU A 50 -5.88 12.64 4.92
CA LEU A 50 -4.82 11.92 5.62
C LEU A 50 -4.60 10.54 4.97
N VAL A 51 -3.40 10.32 4.43
CA VAL A 51 -2.93 9.01 3.96
C VAL A 51 -2.02 8.40 5.01
N ILE A 52 -2.34 7.21 5.49
CA ILE A 52 -1.61 6.54 6.56
C ILE A 52 -0.85 5.32 6.00
N GLY A 53 0.47 5.39 6.00
CA GLY A 53 1.39 4.38 5.45
C GLY A 53 2.56 4.04 6.36
N ILE A 54 2.34 4.01 7.68
CA ILE A 54 3.36 3.60 8.66
C ILE A 54 3.39 2.07 8.84
N PRO A 55 4.58 1.45 8.96
CA PRO A 55 4.68 0.01 9.17
C PRO A 55 4.13 -0.40 10.55
N PRO A 56 3.49 -1.59 10.64
CA PRO A 56 2.89 -2.12 11.87
C PRO A 56 3.96 -2.69 12.81
N ARG A 57 4.80 -1.80 13.36
CA ARG A 57 5.90 -2.13 14.28
C ARG A 57 6.02 -1.07 15.38
N GLY A 58 6.47 -1.49 16.56
CA GLY A 58 6.65 -0.61 17.71
C GLY A 58 5.31 -0.05 18.20
N ASN A 59 5.28 1.24 18.52
CA ASN A 59 4.11 1.98 18.98
C ASN A 59 3.08 2.29 17.86
N HIS A 60 2.87 1.38 16.91
CA HIS A 60 2.04 1.63 15.73
C HIS A 60 0.61 2.03 16.06
N LEU A 61 -0.08 1.26 16.92
CA LEU A 61 -1.48 1.49 17.27
C LEU A 61 -1.66 2.80 18.04
N GLU A 62 -0.76 3.09 18.98
CA GLU A 62 -0.76 4.35 19.71
C GLU A 62 -0.67 5.55 18.75
N VAL A 63 0.25 5.49 17.78
CA VAL A 63 0.39 6.54 16.75
C VAL A 63 -0.87 6.65 15.89
N LEU A 64 -1.53 5.54 15.54
CA LEU A 64 -2.79 5.58 14.80
C LEU A 64 -3.88 6.29 15.60
N VAL A 65 -4.12 5.87 16.84
CA VAL A 65 -5.14 6.47 17.72
C VAL A 65 -4.89 7.96 17.90
N GLN A 66 -3.68 8.33 18.33
CA GLN A 66 -3.33 9.73 18.58
C GLN A 66 -3.40 10.60 17.30
N THR A 67 -3.10 10.02 16.14
CA THR A 67 -3.23 10.75 14.86
C THR A 67 -4.69 10.95 14.48
N LEU A 68 -5.54 9.94 14.65
CA LEU A 68 -6.98 10.02 14.30
C LEU A 68 -7.74 10.97 15.23
N GLU A 69 -7.36 11.04 16.51
CA GLU A 69 -7.93 12.01 17.48
C GLU A 69 -7.56 13.48 17.15
N LYS A 70 -6.56 13.70 16.31
CA LYS A 70 -6.02 15.03 15.99
C LYS A 70 -6.57 15.64 14.70
N ILE A 71 -7.21 14.84 13.85
CA ILE A 71 -7.77 15.31 12.57
C ILE A 71 -9.24 15.68 12.73
N ASP A 72 -9.72 16.57 11.85
CA ASP A 72 -11.14 16.91 11.78
C ASP A 72 -11.97 15.73 11.24
N SER A 73 -13.21 15.59 11.69
CA SER A 73 -14.12 14.51 11.24
C SER A 73 -14.49 14.57 9.75
N SER A 74 -14.27 15.71 9.10
CA SER A 74 -14.43 15.89 7.65
C SER A 74 -13.22 15.42 6.84
N THR A 75 -12.11 15.05 7.48
CA THR A 75 -10.89 14.61 6.81
C THR A 75 -11.12 13.28 6.09
N GLN A 76 -10.76 13.21 4.81
CA GLN A 76 -10.74 11.93 4.10
C GLN A 76 -9.56 11.09 4.60
N VAL A 77 -9.83 9.92 5.17
CA VAL A 77 -8.78 9.01 5.68
C VAL A 77 -8.57 7.84 4.73
N ILE A 78 -7.33 7.60 4.30
CA ILE A 78 -6.93 6.46 3.47
C ILE A 78 -5.84 5.69 4.21
N PHE A 79 -6.14 4.47 4.66
CA PHE A 79 -5.20 3.60 5.34
C PHE A 79 -4.59 2.57 4.39
N LEU A 80 -3.26 2.55 4.31
CA LEU A 80 -2.49 1.56 3.55
C LEU A 80 -2.31 0.30 4.40
N SER A 81 -3.30 -0.58 4.35
CA SER A 81 -3.28 -1.89 4.99
C SER A 81 -2.56 -2.95 4.14
N SER A 82 -2.70 -4.22 4.50
CA SER A 82 -2.05 -5.36 3.88
C SER A 82 -3.05 -6.50 3.66
N ILE A 83 -2.92 -7.19 2.53
CA ILE A 83 -3.72 -8.41 2.25
C ILE A 83 -3.48 -9.54 3.26
N SER A 84 -2.41 -9.48 4.07
CA SER A 84 -2.20 -10.40 5.19
C SER A 84 -3.27 -10.27 6.30
N PHE A 85 -4.18 -9.30 6.20
CA PHE A 85 -5.43 -9.30 6.97
C PHE A 85 -6.19 -10.62 6.81
N TYR A 86 -6.26 -11.16 5.59
CA TYR A 86 -6.95 -12.43 5.31
C TYR A 86 -6.29 -13.64 5.96
N ASP A 87 -4.99 -13.55 6.27
CA ASP A 87 -4.24 -14.58 6.98
C ASP A 87 -4.36 -14.42 8.51
N GLY A 88 -5.20 -13.49 9.00
CA GLY A 88 -5.41 -13.25 10.42
C GLY A 88 -4.22 -12.61 11.14
N LYS A 89 -3.33 -11.91 10.42
CA LYS A 89 -2.16 -11.27 11.03
C LYS A 89 -2.61 -10.21 12.05
N SER A 90 -2.46 -10.52 13.34
CA SER A 90 -2.97 -9.72 14.47
C SER A 90 -2.73 -8.22 14.33
N SER A 91 -1.47 -7.80 14.12
CA SER A 91 -1.10 -6.39 13.96
C SER A 91 -1.85 -5.65 12.84
N ILE A 92 -2.27 -6.34 11.78
CA ILE A 92 -3.01 -5.74 10.67
C ILE A 92 -4.49 -5.69 11.00
N VAL A 93 -5.05 -6.79 11.51
CA VAL A 93 -6.46 -6.88 11.92
C VAL A 93 -6.78 -5.83 12.97
N GLU A 94 -5.93 -5.70 13.98
CA GLU A 94 -6.09 -4.72 15.05
C GLU A 94 -6.04 -3.28 14.50
N SER A 95 -5.11 -2.98 13.61
CA SER A 95 -4.99 -1.65 13.01
C SER A 95 -6.19 -1.27 12.14
N GLU A 96 -6.70 -2.19 11.31
CA GLU A 96 -7.92 -1.95 10.52
C GLU A 96 -9.12 -1.71 11.43
N ASN A 97 -9.32 -2.57 12.44
CA ASN A 97 -10.43 -2.45 13.38
C ASN A 97 -10.38 -1.11 14.15
N THR A 98 -9.20 -0.71 14.65
CA THR A 98 -9.00 0.58 15.32
C THR A 98 -9.38 1.75 14.41
N ILE A 99 -8.91 1.75 13.16
CA ILE A 99 -9.20 2.82 12.20
C ILE A 99 -10.70 2.88 11.89
N GLN A 100 -11.33 1.74 11.61
CA GLN A 100 -12.77 1.69 11.30
C GLN A 100 -13.65 2.06 12.50
N THR A 101 -13.17 1.80 13.72
CA THR A 101 -13.87 2.18 14.96
C THR A 101 -13.81 3.69 15.21
N LEU A 102 -12.65 4.30 15.00
CA LEU A 102 -12.43 5.74 15.24
C LEU A 102 -12.87 6.61 14.07
N HIS A 103 -12.88 6.06 12.86
CA HIS A 103 -13.17 6.78 11.63
C HIS A 103 -13.89 5.86 10.63
N GLU A 104 -15.20 5.67 10.82
CA GLU A 104 -16.03 4.73 10.03
C GLU A 104 -15.97 4.99 8.51
N ASN A 105 -15.76 6.24 8.10
CA ASN A 105 -15.65 6.65 6.70
C ASN A 105 -14.26 6.45 6.09
N ALA A 106 -13.32 5.85 6.82
CA ALA A 106 -11.98 5.59 6.29
C ALA A 106 -12.01 4.60 5.11
N VAL A 107 -11.14 4.83 4.13
CA VAL A 107 -10.84 3.86 3.08
C VAL A 107 -9.72 2.94 3.56
N ILE A 108 -9.94 1.63 3.47
CA ILE A 108 -8.91 0.62 3.74
C ILE A 108 -8.39 0.08 2.41
N LEU A 109 -7.14 0.39 2.09
CA LEU A 109 -6.47 -0.10 0.89
C LEU A 109 -5.51 -1.24 1.28
N ARG A 110 -5.96 -2.49 1.14
CA ARG A 110 -5.18 -3.69 1.44
C ARG A 110 -4.17 -3.95 0.33
N LEU A 111 -2.92 -3.60 0.59
CA LEU A 111 -1.85 -3.73 -0.40
C LEU A 111 -1.35 -5.16 -0.52
N GLY A 112 -1.18 -5.60 -1.76
CA GLY A 112 -0.40 -6.79 -2.09
C GLY A 112 1.09 -6.65 -1.76
N GLY A 113 1.86 -7.67 -2.10
CA GLY A 113 3.32 -7.59 -2.01
C GLY A 113 3.85 -6.47 -2.91
N LEU A 114 4.46 -5.46 -2.27
CA LEU A 114 4.94 -4.25 -2.92
C LEU A 114 6.20 -4.52 -3.74
N MET A 115 6.11 -4.28 -5.05
CA MET A 115 7.17 -4.54 -6.01
C MET A 115 7.44 -3.33 -6.90
N GLY A 116 8.57 -3.38 -7.60
CA GLY A 116 9.00 -2.34 -8.54
C GLY A 116 10.34 -1.74 -8.13
N TYR A 117 11.03 -1.12 -9.09
CA TYR A 117 12.33 -0.49 -8.87
C TYR A 117 13.32 -1.44 -8.16
N ASP A 118 13.79 -1.07 -6.97
CA ASP A 118 14.73 -1.79 -6.14
C ASP A 118 14.12 -2.98 -5.36
N ARG A 119 12.78 -3.07 -5.28
CA ARG A 119 12.06 -4.16 -4.63
C ARG A 119 11.79 -5.29 -5.60
N ILE A 120 12.81 -6.10 -5.86
CA ILE A 120 12.77 -7.20 -6.83
C ILE A 120 12.27 -8.49 -6.15
N ALA A 121 11.20 -9.08 -6.68
CA ALA A 121 10.66 -10.35 -6.19
C ALA A 121 11.71 -11.47 -6.33
N GLY A 122 11.90 -12.25 -5.26
CA GLY A 122 12.90 -13.34 -5.17
C GLY A 122 14.28 -12.92 -4.67
N LYS A 123 14.61 -11.63 -4.64
CA LYS A 123 15.95 -11.14 -4.25
C LYS A 123 16.33 -11.51 -2.80
N TYR A 124 15.39 -11.39 -1.86
CA TYR A 124 15.64 -11.68 -0.42
C TYR A 124 15.68 -13.18 -0.08
N THR A 125 15.24 -14.03 -1.01
CA THR A 125 15.25 -15.49 -0.90
C THR A 125 16.29 -16.12 -1.82
N ALA A 126 17.17 -15.30 -2.41
CA ALA A 126 18.19 -15.77 -3.34
C ALA A 126 19.05 -16.87 -2.70
N GLY A 127 19.14 -18.02 -3.36
CA GLY A 127 19.88 -19.17 -2.89
C GLY A 127 19.26 -19.98 -1.74
N LYS A 128 18.07 -19.60 -1.27
CA LYS A 128 17.31 -20.37 -0.27
C LYS A 128 16.40 -21.39 -0.95
N VAL A 129 15.97 -22.37 -0.16
CA VAL A 129 14.94 -23.34 -0.53
C VAL A 129 13.67 -22.99 0.23
N LEU A 130 12.56 -22.84 -0.47
CA LEU A 130 11.22 -22.64 0.11
C LEU A 130 10.42 -23.94 0.00
N THR A 131 9.54 -24.16 0.98
CA THR A 131 8.78 -25.40 1.09
C THR A 131 7.62 -25.47 0.09
N ALA A 132 6.97 -24.34 -0.18
CA ALA A 132 5.80 -24.27 -1.06
C ALA A 132 5.90 -23.13 -2.07
N ASP A 133 5.63 -23.42 -3.34
CA ASP A 133 5.24 -22.39 -4.31
C ASP A 133 3.82 -21.90 -4.00
N SER A 134 3.54 -20.65 -4.28
CA SER A 134 2.21 -20.05 -4.08
C SER A 134 2.00 -18.94 -5.09
N ARG A 135 0.74 -18.61 -5.33
CA ARG A 135 0.37 -17.50 -6.20
C ARG A 135 0.94 -16.18 -5.68
N THR A 136 1.33 -15.31 -6.60
CA THR A 136 1.62 -13.91 -6.28
C THR A 136 0.32 -13.15 -6.03
N ASN A 137 0.38 -12.19 -5.12
CA ASN A 137 -0.59 -11.12 -4.98
C ASN A 137 0.21 -9.82 -4.90
N TYR A 138 0.91 -9.49 -5.99
CA TYR A 138 1.83 -8.35 -6.05
C TYR A 138 1.20 -7.14 -6.68
N ILE A 139 1.69 -5.96 -6.31
CA ILE A 139 1.32 -4.67 -6.91
C ILE A 139 2.56 -3.82 -7.10
N HIS A 140 2.61 -3.08 -8.21
CA HIS A 140 3.69 -2.16 -8.48
C HIS A 140 3.50 -0.83 -7.75
N ARG A 141 4.60 -0.20 -7.29
CA ARG A 141 4.55 1.10 -6.58
C ARG A 141 3.73 2.16 -7.31
N ASP A 142 3.93 2.28 -8.61
CA ASP A 142 3.31 3.34 -9.40
C ASP A 142 1.79 3.20 -9.43
N ASP A 143 1.28 1.96 -9.42
CA ASP A 143 -0.14 1.72 -9.33
C ASP A 143 -0.68 1.97 -7.93
N VAL A 144 0.08 1.67 -6.87
CA VAL A 144 -0.32 2.08 -5.51
C VAL A 144 -0.47 3.60 -5.43
N VAL A 145 0.51 4.35 -5.93
CA VAL A 145 0.45 5.82 -5.97
C VAL A 145 -0.73 6.31 -6.81
N GLY A 146 -0.92 5.75 -8.01
CA GLY A 146 -2.03 6.10 -8.89
C GLY A 146 -3.40 5.84 -8.26
N ILE A 147 -3.57 4.71 -7.58
CA ILE A 147 -4.82 4.37 -6.88
C ILE A 147 -5.08 5.36 -5.74
N ILE A 148 -4.08 5.70 -4.93
CA ILE A 148 -4.24 6.68 -3.84
C ILE A 148 -4.65 8.04 -4.42
N ILE A 149 -4.00 8.51 -5.48
CA ILE A 149 -4.38 9.76 -6.15
C ILE A 149 -5.82 9.70 -6.65
N SER A 150 -6.22 8.58 -7.26
CA SER A 150 -7.59 8.37 -7.74
C SER A 150 -8.62 8.40 -6.60
N LEU A 151 -8.32 7.77 -5.46
CA LEU A 151 -9.18 7.81 -4.26
C LEU A 151 -9.36 9.24 -3.74
N ILE A 152 -8.29 10.04 -3.76
CA ILE A 152 -8.32 11.46 -3.35
C ILE A 152 -9.16 12.30 -4.30
N GLN A 153 -9.00 12.10 -5.60
CA GLN A 153 -9.71 12.86 -6.63
C GLN A 153 -11.21 12.58 -6.66
N HIS A 154 -11.59 11.32 -6.41
CA HIS A 154 -12.99 10.89 -6.37
C HIS A 154 -13.61 11.00 -4.98
N GLU A 155 -12.87 11.53 -3.98
CA GLU A 155 -13.34 11.73 -2.60
C GLU A 155 -13.96 10.46 -1.99
N VAL A 156 -13.39 9.29 -2.31
CA VAL A 156 -13.92 7.99 -1.87
C VAL A 156 -13.79 7.84 -0.36
N ILE A 157 -14.85 7.35 0.28
CA ILE A 157 -14.95 7.08 1.71
C ILE A 157 -15.67 5.75 1.96
N ASN A 158 -15.52 5.20 3.16
CA ASN A 158 -16.22 4.00 3.65
C ASN A 158 -16.09 2.79 2.70
N GLU A 159 -14.87 2.52 2.23
CA GLU A 159 -14.61 1.46 1.28
C GLU A 159 -13.38 0.64 1.64
N VAL A 160 -13.44 -0.65 1.32
CA VAL A 160 -12.29 -1.57 1.44
C VAL A 160 -11.94 -2.10 0.05
N PHE A 161 -10.66 -1.99 -0.31
CA PHE A 161 -10.13 -2.39 -1.62
C PHE A 161 -8.91 -3.31 -1.48
N ASP A 162 -8.83 -4.33 -2.33
CA ASP A 162 -7.63 -5.15 -2.52
C ASP A 162 -6.79 -4.59 -3.67
N ALA A 163 -5.59 -4.09 -3.36
CA ALA A 163 -4.68 -3.52 -4.34
C ALA A 163 -3.65 -4.56 -4.77
N VAL A 164 -4.00 -5.30 -5.82
CA VAL A 164 -3.13 -6.28 -6.50
C VAL A 164 -3.17 -6.03 -8.00
N ALA A 165 -2.09 -6.32 -8.74
CA ALA A 165 -2.12 -6.27 -10.19
C ALA A 165 -3.13 -7.30 -10.76
N PRO A 166 -3.86 -6.99 -11.86
CA PRO A 166 -4.85 -7.90 -12.43
C PRO A 166 -4.29 -9.25 -12.89
N ILE A 167 -3.10 -9.26 -13.46
CA ILE A 167 -2.44 -10.46 -13.99
C ILE A 167 -1.34 -10.85 -13.01
N GLN A 168 -1.53 -12.02 -12.39
CA GLN A 168 -0.67 -12.61 -11.37
C GLN A 168 -0.11 -13.94 -11.87
N SER A 169 1.02 -14.37 -11.30
CA SER A 169 1.71 -15.60 -11.66
C SER A 169 2.07 -16.40 -10.39
N THR A 170 2.89 -17.44 -10.49
CA THR A 170 3.44 -18.13 -9.30
C THR A 170 4.71 -17.46 -8.81
N LYS A 171 5.03 -17.60 -7.52
CA LYS A 171 6.31 -17.09 -6.98
C LYS A 171 7.49 -17.77 -7.68
N GLN A 172 7.44 -19.07 -7.91
CA GLN A 172 8.50 -19.79 -8.61
C GLN A 172 8.78 -19.18 -9.99
N THR A 173 7.72 -18.89 -10.76
CA THR A 173 7.83 -18.31 -12.11
C THR A 173 8.49 -16.93 -12.04
N ILE A 174 7.94 -16.02 -11.22
CA ILE A 174 8.45 -14.64 -11.11
C ILE A 174 9.86 -14.60 -10.51
N PHE A 175 10.16 -15.44 -9.51
CA PHE A 175 11.48 -15.48 -8.89
C PHE A 175 12.52 -16.01 -9.87
N SER A 176 12.18 -17.02 -10.67
CA SER A 176 13.05 -17.55 -11.72
C SER A 176 13.34 -16.51 -12.81
N GLN A 177 12.30 -15.82 -13.28
CA GLN A 177 12.42 -14.74 -14.25
C GLN A 177 13.36 -13.63 -13.74
N ASN A 178 13.13 -13.17 -12.51
CA ASN A 178 13.91 -12.09 -11.91
C ASN A 178 15.34 -12.52 -11.56
N ALA A 179 15.56 -13.74 -11.08
CA ALA A 179 16.90 -14.26 -10.81
C ALA A 179 17.75 -14.22 -12.09
N LYS A 180 17.18 -14.65 -13.23
CA LYS A 180 17.84 -14.56 -14.54
C LYS A 180 18.08 -13.12 -14.96
N LYS A 181 17.05 -12.26 -14.88
CA LYS A 181 17.12 -10.86 -15.34
C LYS A 181 18.12 -10.01 -14.55
N PHE A 182 18.22 -10.22 -13.24
CA PHE A 182 19.03 -9.41 -12.33
C PHE A 182 20.30 -10.09 -11.83
N GLY A 183 20.60 -11.30 -12.28
CA GLY A 183 21.86 -11.98 -12.01
C GLY A 183 22.06 -12.42 -10.55
N PHE A 184 20.99 -12.81 -9.83
CA PHE A 184 21.09 -13.37 -8.48
C PHE A 184 20.74 -14.86 -8.45
N LYS A 185 21.20 -15.56 -7.40
CA LYS A 185 20.96 -17.00 -7.25
C LYS A 185 19.47 -17.31 -7.12
N LYS A 186 18.97 -18.25 -7.92
CA LYS A 186 17.57 -18.68 -7.90
C LYS A 186 17.15 -19.20 -6.51
N THR A 187 15.89 -18.98 -6.16
CA THR A 187 15.22 -19.64 -5.03
C THR A 187 14.63 -20.96 -5.52
N GLU A 188 14.95 -22.05 -4.83
CA GLU A 188 14.37 -23.37 -5.14
C GLU A 188 13.09 -23.60 -4.33
N PHE A 189 12.19 -24.42 -4.88
CA PHE A 189 10.91 -24.76 -4.27
C PHE A 189 10.79 -26.29 -4.19
N LEU A 190 10.47 -26.83 -3.02
CA LEU A 190 10.38 -28.29 -2.80
C LEU A 190 9.09 -28.93 -3.35
N GLY A 191 8.05 -28.13 -3.58
CA GLY A 191 6.76 -28.56 -4.11
C GLY A 191 5.83 -27.36 -4.28
N GLY A 192 4.76 -27.52 -5.08
CA GLY A 192 3.80 -26.46 -5.36
C GLY A 192 2.43 -26.81 -4.82
N ASP A 193 1.97 -26.06 -3.84
CA ASP A 193 0.56 -26.02 -3.47
C ASP A 193 -0.07 -24.83 -4.20
N GLU A 194 -1.07 -25.06 -5.05
CA GLU A 194 -1.87 -23.99 -5.66
C GLU A 194 -2.72 -23.21 -4.63
N VAL A 195 -2.54 -23.48 -3.34
CA VAL A 195 -3.30 -22.98 -2.19
C VAL A 195 -2.88 -21.55 -1.84
N GLY A 196 -2.98 -20.63 -2.80
CA GLY A 196 -2.88 -19.20 -2.57
C GLY A 196 -4.20 -18.53 -2.88
N LYS A 197 -4.79 -17.80 -1.92
CA LYS A 197 -6.01 -17.02 -2.16
C LYS A 197 -5.78 -16.05 -3.33
N ARG A 198 -6.56 -16.20 -4.40
CA ARG A 198 -6.57 -15.25 -5.52
C ARG A 198 -7.34 -14.00 -5.10
N LEU A 199 -6.64 -12.88 -5.04
CA LEU A 199 -7.28 -11.57 -4.87
C LEU A 199 -7.50 -10.91 -6.23
N SER A 200 -8.46 -9.99 -6.28
CA SER A 200 -8.83 -9.31 -7.51
C SER A 200 -8.99 -7.81 -7.28
N PRO A 201 -8.44 -6.95 -8.16
CA PRO A 201 -8.62 -5.51 -8.07
C PRO A 201 -9.95 -5.05 -8.71
N THR A 202 -10.87 -5.96 -9.04
CA THR A 202 -12.13 -5.64 -9.75
C THR A 202 -12.89 -4.47 -9.10
N LYS A 203 -12.94 -4.41 -7.77
CA LYS A 203 -13.61 -3.31 -7.07
C LYS A 203 -12.92 -1.96 -7.32
N ILE A 204 -11.59 -1.91 -7.32
CA ILE A 204 -10.82 -0.70 -7.67
C ILE A 204 -11.15 -0.28 -9.11
N CYS A 205 -11.10 -1.21 -10.06
CA CYS A 205 -11.39 -0.92 -11.47
C CYS A 205 -12.82 -0.40 -11.67
N ASN A 206 -13.80 -1.03 -11.02
CA ASN A 206 -15.21 -0.67 -11.19
C ASN A 206 -15.57 0.64 -10.49
N THR A 207 -15.06 0.87 -9.27
CA THR A 207 -15.38 2.07 -8.49
C THR A 207 -14.64 3.30 -9.00
N LEU A 208 -13.38 3.16 -9.42
CA LEU A 208 -12.52 4.29 -9.78
C LEU A 208 -12.33 4.46 -11.30
N GLY A 209 -12.77 3.49 -12.11
CA GLY A 209 -12.35 3.43 -13.52
C GLY A 209 -10.83 3.28 -13.69
N TYR A 210 -10.12 2.82 -12.64
CA TYR A 210 -8.66 2.83 -12.61
C TYR A 210 -8.06 1.83 -13.60
N ILE A 211 -7.17 2.30 -14.47
CA ILE A 211 -6.43 1.48 -15.44
C ILE A 211 -5.01 1.27 -14.91
N PHE A 212 -4.66 0.02 -14.63
CA PHE A 212 -3.33 -0.36 -14.14
C PHE A 212 -2.24 -0.10 -15.18
N ARG A 213 -1.21 0.65 -14.78
CA ARG A 213 -0.01 0.92 -15.58
C ARG A 213 0.90 -0.30 -15.66
N LYS A 214 1.03 -1.04 -14.55
CA LYS A 214 1.75 -2.31 -14.45
C LYS A 214 0.74 -3.40 -14.12
N LYS A 215 -0.04 -3.79 -15.14
CA LYS A 215 -1.14 -4.76 -15.01
C LYS A 215 -0.67 -6.21 -14.83
N ASP A 216 0.52 -6.53 -15.35
CA ASP A 216 1.11 -7.86 -15.34
C ASP A 216 2.39 -7.89 -14.51
N VAL A 217 2.42 -8.79 -13.52
CA VAL A 217 3.59 -9.01 -12.65
C VAL A 217 4.85 -9.39 -13.42
N HIS A 218 4.73 -9.98 -14.62
CA HIS A 218 5.85 -10.29 -15.49
C HIS A 218 6.55 -9.01 -16.00
N GLU A 219 5.82 -7.91 -16.16
CA GLU A 219 6.27 -6.67 -16.81
C GLU A 219 6.68 -5.58 -15.80
N PHE A 220 6.67 -5.89 -14.49
CA PHE A 220 6.96 -4.91 -13.44
C PHE A 220 8.33 -4.25 -13.56
N TRP A 221 9.29 -4.93 -14.17
CA TRP A 221 10.65 -4.39 -14.38
C TRP A 221 11.00 -4.24 -15.85
N ASP A 222 10.01 -4.31 -16.75
CA ASP A 222 10.23 -3.99 -18.16
C ASP A 222 10.22 -2.46 -18.33
N THR A 223 11.19 -1.99 -19.11
CA THR A 223 11.42 -0.57 -19.43
C THR A 223 10.37 -0.05 -20.39
#